data_AF-A0A7K2W3N5-F1
#
_entry.id   AF-A0A7K2W3N5-F1
#
_cell.length_a   1.000
_cell.length_b   1.000
_cell.length_c   1.000
_cell.angle_alpha   90.00
_cell.angle_beta   90.00
_cell.angle_gamma   90.00
#
_symmetry.space_group_name_H-M   'P 1'
#
loop_
_entity.id
_entity.type
_entity.pdbx_description
1 polymer ?
#
loop_
_entity_poly.entity_id
_entity_poly.type
_entity_poly.pdbx_seq_one_letter_code
_entity_poly.pdbx_strand_id
1 'polypeptide(L)' 'LKITDPVNLENTINQITGVVTNGLFAVKPADVLLLGTAEGVKTITA' A
#
# COMPACT_ATOMS: atom_id res chain seq x y z
N LEU A 1 -8.02 -9.36 9.99
CA LEU A 1 -7.59 -7.96 10.23
C LEU A 1 -8.12 -7.11 9.07
N LYS A 2 -8.65 -5.91 9.33
CA LYS A 2 -9.11 -4.97 8.28
C LYS A 2 -8.45 -3.62 8.52
N ILE A 3 -7.78 -3.08 7.51
CA ILE A 3 -7.24 -1.71 7.50
C ILE A 3 -8.18 -0.88 6.63
N THR A 4 -8.99 -0.03 7.27
CA THR A 4 -10.04 0.75 6.58
C THR A 4 -9.53 2.06 6.00
N ASP A 5 -8.47 2.62 6.59
CA ASP A 5 -7.81 3.85 6.14
C ASP A 5 -6.29 3.63 6.16
N PRO A 6 -5.72 3.11 5.06
CA PRO A 6 -4.31 2.74 5.02
C PRO A 6 -3.38 3.97 5.02
N VAL A 7 -3.83 5.12 4.51
CA VAL A 7 -3.04 6.37 4.47
C VAL A 7 -2.87 6.92 5.88
N ASN A 8 -3.97 7.04 6.63
CA ASN A 8 -3.91 7.51 8.01
C ASN A 8 -3.13 6.54 8.91
N LEU A 9 -3.30 5.23 8.70
CA LEU A 9 -2.54 4.24 9.46
C LEU A 9 -1.03 4.32 9.18
N GLU A 10 -0.62 4.44 7.91
CA GLU A 10 0.78 4.65 7.53
C GLU A 10 1.36 5.89 8.22
N ASN A 11 0.65 7.02 8.16
CA ASN A 11 1.05 8.26 8.81
C ASN A 11 1.18 8.10 10.33
N THR A 12 0.22 7.42 10.96
CA THR A 12 0.24 7.17 12.41
C THR A 12 1.46 6.34 12.81
N ILE A 13 1.80 5.28 12.05
CA ILE A 13 2.96 4.44 12.33
C ILE A 13 4.26 5.23 12.15
N ASN A 14 4.36 6.07 11.12
CA ASN A 14 5.52 6.90 10.87
C ASN A 14 5.81 7.92 11.99
N GLN A 15 4.82 8.27 12.82
CA GLN A 15 5.00 9.17 13.96
C GLN A 15 5.40 8.46 15.26
N ILE A 16 5.58 7.14 15.25
CA ILE A 16 6.05 6.40 16.43
C ILE A 16 7.58 6.51 16.52
N THR A 17 8.08 7.11 17.60
CA THR A 17 9.52 7.25 17.85
C THR A 17 10.23 5.90 17.76
N GLY A 18 11.29 5.84 16.95
CA GLY A 18 12.09 4.62 16.73
C GLY A 18 11.64 3.78 15.54
N VAL A 19 10.48 4.08 14.92
CA VAL A 19 10.14 3.54 13.61
C VAL A 19 11.01 4.21 12.55
N VAL A 20 11.69 3.38 11.75
CA VAL A 20 12.51 3.86 10.63
C VAL A 20 11.63 4.01 9.39
N THR A 21 10.94 2.93 9.02
CA THR A 21 9.94 2.89 7.95
C THR A 21 8.90 1.81 8.27
N ASN A 22 7.73 1.90 7.64
CA ASN A 22 6.73 0.84 7.67
C ASN A 22 6.45 0.32 6.25
N GLY A 23 5.79 -0.84 6.15
CA GLY A 23 5.56 -1.53 4.87
C GLY A 23 4.31 -1.09 4.11
N LEU A 24 3.59 -0.07 4.57
CA LEU A 24 2.45 0.49 3.85
C LEU A 24 2.94 1.53 2.85
N PHE A 25 2.54 1.35 1.60
CA PHE A 25 2.74 2.29 0.50
C PHE A 25 1.38 2.88 0.13
N ALA A 26 0.74 3.57 1.07
CA ALA A 26 -0.61 4.10 0.95
C ALA A 26 -0.61 5.59 0.63
N VAL A 27 0.29 6.37 1.23
CA VAL A 27 0.51 7.79 0.89
C VAL A 27 0.96 7.94 -0.57
N LYS A 28 1.75 6.98 -1.06
CA LYS A 28 2.17 6.89 -2.45
C LYS A 28 1.93 5.45 -2.97
N PRO A 29 0.71 5.16 -3.47
CA PRO A 29 0.37 3.84 -3.99
C PRO A 29 1.01 3.60 -5.37
N ALA A 30 0.82 2.39 -5.90
CA ALA A 30 1.19 2.10 -7.28
C ALA A 30 0.24 2.81 -8.26
N ASP A 31 0.79 3.51 -9.25
CA ASP A 31 0.00 4.10 -10.34
C ASP A 31 -0.55 3.01 -11.29
N VAL A 32 0.21 1.93 -11.46
CA VAL A 32 -0.12 0.78 -12.30
C VAL A 32 0.23 -0.52 -11.58
N LEU A 33 -0.72 -1.44 -11.48
CA LEU A 33 -0.57 -2.80 -10.95
C LEU A 33 -0.69 -3.82 -12.09
N LEU A 34 0.37 -4.59 -12.29
CA LEU A 34 0.39 -5.73 -13.21
C LEU A 34 0.16 -7.02 -12.41
N LEU A 35 -1.04 -7.58 -12.49
CA LEU A 35 -1.45 -8.78 -11.77
C LEU A 35 -1.36 -10.01 -12.67
N GLY A 36 -0.43 -10.93 -12.36
CA GLY A 36 -0.37 -12.23 -13.02
C GLY A 36 -1.49 -13.15 -12.56
N THR A 37 -2.36 -13.58 -13.47
CA THR A 37 -3.40 -14.60 -13.24
C THR A 37 -3.18 -15.81 -14.15
N ALA A 38 -3.92 -16.90 -13.93
CA ALA A 38 -3.83 -18.10 -14.76
C ALA A 38 -4.22 -17.85 -16.22
N GLU A 39 -5.04 -16.81 -16.46
CA GLU A 39 -5.53 -16.40 -17.77
C GLU A 39 -4.62 -15.34 -18.45
N GLY A 40 -3.57 -14.88 -17.77
CA GLY A 40 -2.63 -13.87 -18.28
C GLY A 40 -2.40 -12.70 -17.32
N VAL A 41 -1.77 -11.63 -17.82
CA VAL A 41 -1.49 -10.42 -17.03
C VAL A 41 -2.68 -9.46 -17.11
N LYS A 42 -3.19 -9.02 -15.95
CA LYS A 42 -4.19 -7.96 -15.83
C LYS A 42 -3.54 -6.67 -15.38
N THR A 43 -3.80 -5.59 -16.10
CA THR A 43 -3.32 -4.25 -15.74
C THR A 43 -4.43 -3.47 -15.04
N ILE A 44 -4.15 -2.94 -13.85
CA ILE A 44 -5.05 -2.12 -13.05
C ILE A 44 -4.37 -0.77 -12.83
N THR A 45 -5.08 0.33 -13.01
CA THR A 45 -4.58 1.70 -12.79
C THR A 45 -5.31 2.35 -11.63
N ALA A 46 -4.62 3.19 -10.86
CA ALA A 46 -5.17 3.90 -9.70
C ALA A 46 -6.11 5.06 -10.08
#